data_AF-A0AAD6Z2U6-F1
#
_entry.id   AF-A0AAD6Z2U6-F1
#
_cell.length_a   1.000
_cell.length_b   1.000
_cell.length_c   1.000
_cell.angle_alpha   90.00
_cell.angle_beta   90.00
_cell.angle_gamma   90.00
#
_symmetry.space_group_name_H-M   'P 1'
#
loop_
_entity.id
_entity.type
_entity.pdbx_description
1 polymer ?
#
loop_
_entity_poly.entity_id
_entity_poly.type
_entity_poly.pdbx_seq_one_letter_code
_entity_poly.pdbx_strand_id
1 'polypeptide(L)' 'FECAGPNGAVLALPHGAHLQKLTNLASMERYAVKYAQRWYKCIRETRGCKLQNGSLLLVTGCEKARSWG' A
#
# COMPACT_ATOMS: atom_id res chain seq x y z
N PHE A 1 13.06 -22.48 -14.40
CA PHE A 1 12.72 -21.36 -15.29
C PHE A 1 13.82 -21.28 -16.34
N GLU A 2 13.50 -21.53 -17.61
CA GLU A 2 14.44 -21.31 -18.71
C GLU A 2 14.04 -20.04 -19.43
N CYS A 3 14.96 -19.07 -19.50
CA CYS A 3 14.79 -17.80 -20.18
C CYS A 3 15.75 -17.82 -21.38
N ALA A 4 15.22 -17.97 -22.60
CA ALA A 4 16.02 -18.14 -23.83
C ALA A 4 16.13 -16.84 -24.66
N GLY A 5 16.16 -15.68 -24.01
CA GLY A 5 16.26 -14.38 -24.69
C GLY A 5 17.19 -13.41 -23.94
N PRO A 6 17.95 -12.55 -24.66
CA PRO A 6 19.04 -11.76 -24.07
C PRO A 6 18.60 -10.69 -23.06
N ASN A 7 17.30 -10.37 -22.97
CA ASN A 7 16.80 -9.21 -22.22
C ASN A 7 15.59 -9.52 -21.30
N GLY A 8 15.37 -10.77 -20.90
CA GLY A 8 14.26 -11.16 -20.03
C GLY A 8 14.72 -11.52 -18.61
N ALA A 9 14.24 -10.79 -17.59
CA ALA A 9 14.36 -11.21 -16.20
C ALA A 9 13.03 -11.79 -15.70
N VAL A 10 13.06 -12.95 -15.06
CA VAL A 10 11.87 -13.54 -14.39
C VAL A 10 11.82 -13.02 -12.97
N LEU A 11 10.75 -12.29 -12.64
CA LEU A 11 10.47 -11.88 -11.27
C LEU A 11 9.82 -13.06 -10.53
N ALA A 12 10.60 -13.79 -9.75
CA ALA A 12 10.06 -14.82 -8.86
C ALA A 12 9.65 -14.18 -7.53
N LEU A 13 8.44 -14.49 -7.06
CA LEU A 13 8.02 -14.07 -5.73
C LEU A 13 8.88 -14.78 -4.67
N PRO A 14 9.36 -14.06 -3.64
CA PRO A 14 10.17 -14.65 -2.58
C PRO A 14 9.38 -15.73 -1.80
N HIS A 15 10.12 -16.59 -1.10
CA HIS A 15 9.50 -17.68 -0.34
C HIS A 15 8.46 -17.16 0.67
N GLY A 16 7.28 -17.79 0.65
CA GLY A 16 6.17 -17.40 1.51
C GLY A 16 5.54 -16.06 1.14
N ALA A 17 5.69 -15.59 -0.10
CA ALA A 17 5.00 -14.41 -0.58
C ALA A 17 3.48 -14.57 -0.49
N HIS A 18 2.80 -13.54 0.00
CA HIS A 18 1.36 -13.49 0.17
C HIS A 18 0.82 -12.11 -0.19
N LEU A 19 -0.17 -12.08 -1.07
CA LEU A 19 -0.88 -10.88 -1.46
C LEU A 19 -2.12 -10.68 -0.58
N GLN A 20 -2.21 -9.53 0.07
CA GLN A 20 -3.39 -9.12 0.83
C GLN A 20 -4.00 -7.89 0.15
N LYS A 21 -5.22 -8.02 -0.38
CA LYS A 21 -5.98 -6.91 -0.99
C LYS A 21 -7.29 -6.70 -0.24
N LEU A 22 -7.66 -5.44 -0.06
CA LEU A 22 -9.02 -5.06 0.34
C LEU A 22 -9.96 -5.36 -0.82
N THR A 23 -10.98 -6.16 -0.56
CA THR A 23 -11.97 -6.58 -1.56
C THR A 23 -13.07 -5.55 -1.76
N ASN A 24 -13.40 -4.76 -0.74
CA ASN A 24 -14.48 -3.78 -0.75
C ASN A 24 -13.93 -2.34 -0.75
N LEU A 25 -13.34 -1.95 -1.88
CA LEU A 25 -12.75 -0.61 -2.06
C LEU A 25 -13.80 0.50 -1.87
N ALA A 26 -15.00 0.33 -2.42
CA ALA A 26 -16.06 1.33 -2.34
C ALA A 26 -16.46 1.68 -0.88
N SER A 27 -16.47 0.70 0.02
CA SER A 27 -16.74 0.97 1.44
C SER A 27 -15.60 1.73 2.11
N MET A 28 -14.36 1.40 1.76
CA MET A 28 -13.17 2.09 2.28
C MET A 28 -13.07 3.52 1.77
N GLU A 29 -13.40 3.76 0.49
CA GLU A 29 -13.47 5.11 -0.09
C GLU A 29 -14.54 5.96 0.60
N ARG A 30 -15.75 5.44 0.79
CA ARG A 30 -16.81 6.15 1.55
C ARG A 30 -16.35 6.51 2.96
N TYR A 31 -15.66 5.58 3.63
CA TYR A 31 -15.11 5.82 4.95
C TYR A 31 -14.01 6.89 4.93
N ALA A 32 -13.10 6.83 3.96
CA ALA A 32 -12.06 7.83 3.76
C ALA A 32 -12.65 9.22 3.47
N VAL A 33 -13.64 9.35 2.59
CA VAL A 33 -14.33 10.63 2.33
C VAL A 33 -14.92 11.20 3.62
N LYS A 34 -15.52 10.35 4.47
CA LYS A 34 -16.14 10.76 5.72
C LYS A 34 -15.12 11.22 6.78
N TYR A 35 -13.92 10.64 6.82
CA TYR A 35 -13.00 10.83 7.94
C TYR A 35 -11.61 11.39 7.59
N ALA A 36 -11.24 11.49 6.31
CA ALA A 36 -9.90 11.90 5.87
C ALA A 36 -9.50 13.28 6.40
N GLN A 37 -10.41 14.25 6.39
CA GLN A 37 -10.16 15.58 6.97
C GLN A 37 -9.83 15.50 8.46
N ARG A 38 -10.54 14.64 9.21
CA ARG A 38 -10.31 14.46 10.65
C ARG A 38 -8.98 13.78 10.92
N TRP A 39 -8.60 12.79 10.11
CA TRP A 39 -7.28 12.16 10.19
C TRP A 39 -6.17 13.16 9.89
N TYR A 40 -6.30 13.94 8.81
CA TYR A 40 -5.33 14.95 8.43
C TYR A 40 -5.11 15.99 9.55
N LYS A 41 -6.21 16.48 10.14
CA LYS A 41 -6.17 17.41 11.28
C LYS A 41 -5.46 16.80 12.48
N CYS A 42 -5.82 15.58 12.87
CA CYS A 42 -5.23 14.85 14.00
C CYS A 42 -3.72 14.63 13.80
N ILE A 43 -3.28 14.21 12.62
CA ILE A 43 -1.85 13.98 12.37
C ILE A 43 -1.06 15.29 12.43
N ARG A 44 -1.59 16.36 11.84
CA ARG A 44 -0.94 17.67 11.83
C ARG A 44 -0.86 18.30 13.22
N GLU A 45 -1.95 18.24 13.99
CA GLU A 45 -2.08 18.96 15.26
C GLU A 45 -1.61 18.13 16.47
N THR A 46 -1.87 16.83 16.49
CA THR A 46 -1.55 15.96 17.63
C THR A 46 -0.18 15.29 17.49
N ARG A 47 0.26 14.98 16.27
CA ARG A 47 1.52 14.24 16.05
C ARG A 47 2.68 15.11 15.57
N GLY A 48 2.45 16.40 15.33
CA GLY A 48 3.50 17.34 14.88
C GLY A 48 4.07 17.03 13.49
N CYS A 49 3.44 16.14 12.72
CA CYS A 49 3.88 15.84 11.36
C CYS A 49 3.51 16.98 10.42
N LYS A 50 4.50 17.50 9.71
CA LYS A 50 4.26 18.39 8.55
C LYS A 50 3.78 17.54 7.37
N LEU A 51 2.45 17.45 7.19
CA LEU A 51 1.88 16.91 5.94
C LEU A 51 1.67 18.02 4.93
N GLN A 52 1.89 17.67 3.66
CA GLN A 52 1.44 18.47 2.54
C GLN A 52 0.04 17.99 2.11
N ASN A 53 -0.70 18.85 1.43
CA ASN A 53 -1.98 18.45 0.85
C ASN A 53 -1.73 17.32 -0.16
N GLY A 54 -2.51 16.25 -0.06
CA GLY A 54 -2.33 15.04 -0.88
C GLY A 54 -1.38 14.00 -0.28
N SER A 55 -0.71 14.27 0.85
CA SER A 55 0.19 13.29 1.50
C SER A 55 -0.53 12.19 2.28
N LEU A 56 -1.86 12.27 2.44
CA LEU A 56 -2.63 11.24 3.13
C LEU A 56 -3.02 10.14 2.12
N LEU A 57 -2.43 8.96 2.28
CA LEU A 57 -2.65 7.80 1.41
C LEU A 57 -3.44 6.71 2.15
N LEU A 58 -4.35 6.06 1.43
CA LEU A 58 -5.06 4.87 1.90
C LEU A 58 -4.45 3.64 1.24
N VAL A 59 -3.82 2.77 2.04
CA VAL A 59 -3.24 1.52 1.54
C VAL A 59 -4.35 0.49 1.35
N THR A 60 -4.59 0.07 0.11
CA THR A 60 -5.67 -0.87 -0.25
C THR A 60 -5.20 -2.31 -0.41
N GLY A 61 -3.89 -2.54 -0.38
CA GLY A 61 -3.31 -3.87 -0.40
C GLY A 61 -1.81 -3.84 -0.13
N CYS A 62 -1.24 -5.00 0.10
CA CYS A 62 0.19 -5.19 0.27
C CYS A 62 0.59 -6.61 -0.15
N GLU A 63 1.80 -6.73 -0.68
CA GLU A 63 2.48 -8.01 -0.83
C GLU A 63 3.44 -8.16 0.35
N LYS A 64 3.42 -9.32 0.98
CA LYS A 64 4.26 -9.67 2.12
C LYS A 64 5.09 -10.88 1.76
N ALA A 65 6.28 -11.01 2.32
CA ALA A 65 7.13 -12.19 2.18
C ALA A 65 7.75 -12.55 3.53
N ARG A 66 8.13 -13.82 3.73
CA ARG A 66 8.80 -14.26 4.96
C ARG A 66 10.32 -14.12 4.90
N SER A 67 10.86 -14.04 3.69
CA SER A 67 12.28 -13.82 3.45
C SER A 67 12.43 -12.65 2.47
N TRP A 68 13.40 -11.79 2.76
CA TRP A 68 14.02 -10.96 1.74
C TRP A 68 15.02 -11.87 1.02
N GLY A 69 15.06 -11.82 -0.31
CA GLY A 69 15.88 -12.74 -1.12
C GLY A 69 17.37 -12.71 -0.78
#